data_AF-A0A7H0I587-F1
#
_entry.id   AF-A0A7H0I587-F1
#
_cell.length_a   1.000
_cell.length_b   1.000
_cell.length_c   1.000
_cell.angle_alpha   90.00
_cell.angle_beta   90.00
_cell.angle_gamma   90.00
#
_symmetry.space_group_name_H-M   'P 1'
#
loop_
_entity.id
_entity.type
_entity.pdbx_description
1 polymer ?
#
loop_
_entity_poly.entity_id
_entity_poly.type
_entity_poly.pdbx_seq_one_letter_code
_entity_poly.pdbx_strand_id
1 'polypeptide(L)'
;MSLPTPSLRDADRAFDIFVRLLKKAGTGIHCLTLAIHTGGESEIQQLIYSQSDKTGIETDGRAALDFCCFLAAAVTGRADNAGLIMRSVRHPDESVCGWVFDNDGDPIPLTAAAVFDAYCTDYATGQLIPPQPGVHHRDAPVIHI
;
A
#
# COMPACT_ATOMS: atom_id res chain seq x y z
N MET A 1 -15.33 5.22 -14.20
CA MET A 1 -16.16 5.74 -13.07
C MET A 1 -15.21 6.48 -12.13
N SER A 2 -15.55 7.63 -11.54
CA SER A 2 -14.57 8.38 -10.73
C SER A 2 -14.34 7.74 -9.35
N LEU A 3 -13.12 7.88 -8.81
CA LEU A 3 -12.80 7.50 -7.43
C LEU A 3 -13.85 8.01 -6.42
N PRO A 4 -14.10 7.25 -5.34
CA PRO A 4 -14.93 7.73 -4.23
C PRO A 4 -14.44 9.08 -3.71
N THR A 5 -15.36 10.02 -3.47
CA THR A 5 -15.02 11.33 -2.88
C THR A 5 -14.88 11.18 -1.36
N PRO A 6 -13.68 11.39 -0.78
CA PRO A 6 -13.48 11.29 0.67
C PRO A 6 -14.08 12.49 1.41
N SER A 7 -14.55 12.23 2.63
CA SER A 7 -14.87 13.27 3.61
C SER A 7 -13.60 13.73 4.36
N LEU A 8 -13.72 14.79 5.16
CA LEU A 8 -12.62 15.21 6.06
C LEU A 8 -12.24 14.12 7.05
N ARG A 9 -13.21 13.33 7.54
CA ARG A 9 -12.94 12.20 8.45
C ARG A 9 -12.14 11.11 7.74
N ASP A 10 -12.40 10.85 6.47
CA ASP A 10 -11.65 9.87 5.68
C ASP A 10 -10.22 10.36 5.43
N ALA A 11 -10.04 11.67 5.23
CA ALA A 11 -8.72 12.27 5.12
C ALA A 11 -7.91 12.14 6.42
N ASP A 12 -8.52 12.38 7.59
CA ASP A 12 -7.87 12.20 8.89
C ASP A 12 -7.46 10.74 9.12
N ARG A 13 -8.36 9.78 8.82
CA ARG A 13 -8.08 8.34 8.90
C ARG A 13 -6.94 7.94 7.97
N ALA A 14 -6.99 8.39 6.71
CA ALA A 14 -5.94 8.11 5.74
C ALA A 14 -4.58 8.65 6.19
N PHE A 15 -4.55 9.84 6.78
CA PHE A 15 -3.33 10.40 7.32
C PHE A 15 -2.78 9.58 8.51
N ASP A 16 -3.64 9.12 9.42
CA ASP A 16 -3.22 8.26 10.53
C ASP A 16 -2.66 6.91 10.03
N ILE A 17 -3.35 6.26 9.08
CA ILE A 17 -2.87 5.04 8.40
C ILE A 17 -1.53 5.30 7.73
N PHE A 18 -1.40 6.39 6.98
CA PHE A 18 -0.19 6.79 6.28
C PHE A 18 0.99 6.92 7.25
N VAL A 19 0.83 7.69 8.33
CA VAL A 19 1.88 7.87 9.34
C VAL A 19 2.27 6.54 9.99
N ARG A 20 1.31 5.64 10.25
CA ARG A 20 1.58 4.32 10.83
C ARG A 20 2.30 3.39 9.86
N LEU A 21 1.94 3.39 8.58
CA LEU A 21 2.63 2.66 7.52
C LEU A 21 4.10 3.06 7.46
N LEU A 22 4.37 4.37 7.35
CA LEU A 22 5.74 4.88 7.28
C LEU A 22 6.55 4.49 8.51
N LYS A 23 5.98 4.57 9.71
CA LYS A 23 6.66 4.19 10.96
C LYS A 23 6.94 2.69 11.06
N LYS A 24 6.01 1.84 10.61
CA LYS A 24 6.12 0.37 10.69
C LYS A 24 7.13 -0.19 9.70
N ALA A 25 7.43 0.53 8.62
CA ALA A 25 8.41 0.11 7.64
C ALA A 25 9.79 -0.05 8.28
N GLY A 26 10.28 0.94 9.03
CA GLY A 26 11.61 0.96 9.66
C GLY A 26 12.71 1.43 8.70
N THR A 27 13.98 1.33 9.07
CA THR A 27 15.11 1.88 8.26
C THR A 27 15.32 1.20 6.89
N GLY A 28 15.22 1.94 5.79
CA GLY A 28 15.40 1.42 4.43
C GLY A 28 14.87 2.35 3.34
N ILE A 29 14.84 1.85 2.10
CA ILE A 29 14.11 2.49 0.99
C ILE A 29 12.82 1.73 0.78
N HIS A 30 11.71 2.46 0.67
CA HIS A 30 10.37 1.91 0.66
C HIS A 30 9.57 2.47 -0.50
N CYS A 31 8.74 1.62 -1.08
CA CYS A 31 7.79 1.95 -2.13
C CYS A 31 6.40 1.49 -1.68
N LEU A 32 5.48 2.42 -1.52
CA LEU A 32 4.06 2.13 -1.36
C LEU A 32 3.38 2.17 -2.73
N THR A 33 2.58 1.16 -3.03
CA THR A 33 1.73 1.11 -4.22
C THR A 33 0.31 0.86 -3.77
N LEU A 34 -0.57 1.84 -3.96
CA LEU A 34 -2.01 1.73 -3.68
C LEU A 34 -2.74 1.57 -5.01
N ALA A 35 -3.60 0.57 -5.11
CA ALA A 35 -4.48 0.35 -6.24
C ALA A 35 -5.94 0.42 -5.77
N ILE A 36 -6.77 1.17 -6.49
CA ILE A 36 -8.21 1.29 -6.25
C ILE A 36 -8.93 0.86 -7.53
N HIS A 37 -9.88 -0.05 -7.37
CA HIS A 37 -10.72 -0.60 -8.44
C HIS A 37 -12.14 -0.07 -8.27
N THR A 38 -12.69 0.58 -9.29
CA THR A 38 -14.06 1.10 -9.24
C THR A 38 -14.69 1.09 -10.64
N GLY A 39 -15.84 0.43 -10.77
CA GLY A 39 -16.59 0.41 -12.03
C GLY A 39 -15.84 -0.26 -13.18
N GLY A 40 -15.00 -1.27 -12.87
CA GLY A 40 -14.22 -2.02 -13.86
C GLY A 40 -12.91 -1.34 -14.31
N GLU A 41 -12.56 -0.20 -13.74
CA GLU A 41 -11.29 0.50 -13.98
C GLU A 41 -10.39 0.45 -12.74
N SER A 42 -9.07 0.46 -12.95
CA SER A 42 -8.05 0.48 -11.90
C SER A 42 -7.27 1.78 -11.96
N GLU A 43 -7.16 2.48 -10.84
CA GLU A 43 -6.22 3.57 -10.65
C GLU A 43 -5.12 3.16 -9.67
N ILE A 44 -3.88 3.56 -9.94
CA ILE A 44 -2.71 3.17 -9.16
C ILE A 44 -1.88 4.42 -8.83
N GLN A 45 -1.51 4.58 -7.56
CA GLN A 45 -0.61 5.63 -7.10
C GLN A 45 0.57 5.01 -6.34
N GLN A 46 1.76 5.56 -6.60
CA GLN A 46 3.00 5.11 -5.98
C GLN A 46 3.66 6.24 -5.17
N LEU A 47 4.23 5.88 -4.01
CA LEU A 47 5.08 6.76 -3.21
C LEU A 47 6.40 6.06 -2.89
N ILE A 48 7.51 6.72 -3.18
CA ILE A 48 8.84 6.29 -2.74
C ILE A 48 9.28 7.17 -1.57
N TYR A 49 9.79 6.56 -0.52
CA TYR A 49 10.39 7.25 0.61
C TYR A 49 11.58 6.45 1.15
N SER A 50 12.48 7.14 1.83
CA SER A 50 13.52 6.49 2.63
C SER A 50 13.26 6.77 4.11
N GLN A 51 13.75 5.87 4.96
CA GLN A 51 13.75 6.06 6.40
C GLN A 51 15.15 5.76 6.94
N SER A 52 15.70 6.67 7.75
CA SER A 52 16.97 6.48 8.45
C SER A 52 16.91 7.00 9.88
N ASP A 53 17.73 6.44 10.77
CA ASP A 53 17.79 6.91 12.17
C ASP A 53 18.35 8.33 12.31
N LYS A 54 19.08 8.81 11.30
CA LYS A 54 19.75 10.13 11.33
C LYS A 54 18.85 11.24 10.84
N THR A 55 18.08 10.97 9.78
CA THR A 55 17.30 12.00 9.06
C THR A 55 15.80 11.78 9.16
N GLY A 56 15.35 10.64 9.72
CA GLY A 56 13.94 10.30 9.78
C GLY A 56 13.44 9.83 8.42
N ILE A 57 12.21 10.22 8.09
CA ILE A 57 11.57 9.88 6.82
C ILE A 57 11.85 10.99 5.80
N GLU A 58 12.33 10.62 4.62
CA GLU A 58 12.54 11.53 3.49
C GLU A 58 11.69 11.08 2.29
N THR A 59 10.92 12.02 1.74
CA THR A 59 10.09 11.80 0.54
C THR A 59 9.75 13.15 -0.10
N ASP A 60 9.26 13.12 -1.34
CA ASP A 60 8.71 14.31 -1.97
C ASP A 60 7.36 14.68 -1.32
N GLY A 61 7.26 15.90 -0.80
CA GLY A 61 6.08 16.34 -0.04
C GLY A 61 4.81 16.38 -0.90
N ARG A 62 4.94 16.67 -2.21
CA ARG A 62 3.80 16.69 -3.12
C ARG A 62 3.32 15.28 -3.41
N ALA A 63 4.24 14.35 -3.73
CA ALA A 63 3.92 12.94 -3.93
C ALA A 63 3.28 12.32 -2.68
N ALA A 64 3.78 12.66 -1.48
CA ALA A 64 3.20 12.21 -0.22
C ALA A 64 1.77 12.73 -0.02
N LEU A 65 1.50 14.00 -0.34
CA LEU A 65 0.16 14.58 -0.28
C LEU A 65 -0.78 13.89 -1.29
N ASP A 66 -0.34 13.76 -2.55
CA ASP A 66 -1.15 13.13 -3.60
C ASP A 66 -1.46 11.66 -3.23
N PHE A 67 -0.48 10.93 -2.69
CA PHE A 67 -0.68 9.57 -2.17
C PHE A 67 -1.67 9.54 -1.01
N CYS A 68 -1.59 10.46 -0.05
CA CYS A 68 -2.50 10.52 1.09
C CYS A 68 -3.94 10.86 0.66
N CYS A 69 -4.12 11.74 -0.34
CA CYS A 69 -5.42 12.02 -0.95
C CYS A 69 -6.00 10.79 -1.65
N PHE A 70 -5.16 10.03 -2.37
CA PHE A 70 -5.56 8.78 -3.01
C PHE A 70 -5.92 7.71 -1.97
N LEU A 71 -5.16 7.61 -0.88
CA LEU A 71 -5.47 6.74 0.27
C LEU A 71 -6.80 7.10 0.94
N ALA A 72 -7.13 8.40 1.03
CA ALA A 72 -8.44 8.83 1.54
C ALA A 72 -9.60 8.27 0.71
N ALA A 73 -9.44 8.13 -0.62
CA ALA A 73 -10.45 7.50 -1.46
C ALA A 73 -10.62 5.99 -1.14
N ALA A 74 -9.53 5.26 -0.90
CA ALA A 74 -9.58 3.85 -0.49
C ALA A 74 -10.26 3.66 0.87
N VAL A 75 -9.95 4.52 1.84
CA VAL A 75 -10.47 4.49 3.21
C VAL A 75 -11.97 4.82 3.30
N THR A 76 -12.59 5.26 2.20
CA THR A 76 -14.05 5.39 2.15
C THR A 76 -14.79 4.06 2.23
N GLY A 77 -14.14 2.93 1.89
CA GLY A 77 -14.77 1.62 1.80
C GLY A 77 -15.81 1.49 0.66
N ARG A 78 -15.83 2.45 -0.28
CA ARG A 78 -16.83 2.51 -1.37
C ARG A 78 -16.31 2.05 -2.73
N ALA A 79 -15.02 1.77 -2.83
CA ALA A 79 -14.44 1.14 -4.02
C ALA A 79 -14.85 -0.33 -4.09
N ASP A 80 -14.90 -0.91 -5.29
CA ASP A 80 -15.19 -2.34 -5.46
C ASP A 80 -14.10 -3.20 -4.82
N ASN A 81 -12.85 -2.73 -4.92
CA ASN A 81 -11.68 -3.33 -4.27
C ASN A 81 -10.57 -2.28 -4.12
N ALA A 82 -9.82 -2.30 -3.02
CA ALA A 82 -8.58 -1.56 -2.89
C ALA A 82 -7.50 -2.40 -2.20
N GLY A 83 -6.26 -2.24 -2.66
CA GLY A 83 -5.11 -2.97 -2.14
C GLY A 83 -3.89 -2.09 -2.04
N LEU A 84 -3.13 -2.26 -0.96
CA LEU A 84 -1.89 -1.54 -0.71
C LEU A 84 -0.74 -2.54 -0.61
N ILE A 85 0.36 -2.26 -1.30
CA ILE A 85 1.60 -3.00 -1.19
C ILE A 85 2.70 -2.09 -0.66
N MET A 86 3.54 -2.64 0.22
CA MET A 86 4.81 -2.03 0.61
C MET A 86 5.95 -2.93 0.16
N ARG A 87 6.79 -2.42 -0.74
CA ARG A 87 8.07 -3.02 -1.11
C ARG A 87 9.20 -2.30 -0.39
N SER A 88 10.10 -3.06 0.23
CA SER A 88 11.18 -2.55 1.07
C SER A 88 12.52 -3.09 0.61
N VAL A 89 13.48 -2.19 0.38
CA VAL A 89 14.85 -2.51 -0.02
C VAL A 89 15.80 -2.13 1.11
N ARG A 90 16.50 -3.14 1.64
CA ARG A 90 17.49 -3.06 2.73
C ARG A 90 18.67 -3.93 2.37
N HIS A 91 19.53 -3.44 1.47
CA HIS A 91 20.59 -4.24 0.88
C HIS A 91 21.32 -5.12 1.92
N PRO A 92 21.42 -6.45 1.70
CA PRO A 92 21.07 -7.17 0.46
C PRO A 92 19.59 -7.60 0.37
N ASP A 93 18.78 -7.34 1.39
CA ASP A 93 17.42 -7.88 1.50
C ASP A 93 16.40 -7.03 0.74
N GLU A 94 15.49 -7.71 0.06
CA GLU A 94 14.29 -7.11 -0.51
C GLU A 94 13.05 -7.86 0.00
N SER A 95 12.01 -7.13 0.37
CA SER A 95 10.78 -7.74 0.87
C SER A 95 9.52 -6.99 0.46
N VAL A 96 8.42 -7.74 0.45
CA VAL A 96 7.09 -7.24 0.10
C VAL A 96 6.08 -7.74 1.14
N CYS A 97 5.20 -6.84 1.58
CA CYS A 97 3.99 -7.16 2.32
C CYS A 97 2.82 -6.31 1.81
N GLY A 98 1.58 -6.66 2.16
CA GLY A 98 0.42 -5.98 1.62
C GLY A 98 -0.82 -6.01 2.51
N TRP A 99 -1.78 -5.17 2.17
CA TRP A 99 -3.08 -5.05 2.82
C TRP A 99 -4.17 -4.99 1.75
N VAL A 100 -5.35 -5.50 2.09
CA VAL A 100 -6.60 -5.22 1.36
C VAL A 100 -7.46 -4.32 2.22
N PHE A 101 -8.27 -3.47 1.61
CA PHE A 101 -9.21 -2.63 2.35
C PHE A 101 -10.56 -3.34 2.42
N ASP A 102 -11.16 -3.36 3.60
CA ASP A 102 -12.52 -3.86 3.76
C ASP A 102 -13.57 -2.78 3.44
N ASN A 103 -14.85 -3.12 3.62
CA ASN A 103 -15.98 -2.23 3.34
C ASN A 103 -16.08 -1.03 4.31
N ASP A 104 -15.37 -1.07 5.44
CA ASP A 104 -15.26 0.05 6.38
C ASP A 104 -14.04 0.94 6.05
N GLY A 105 -13.25 0.53 5.06
CA GLY A 105 -12.04 1.21 4.60
C GLY A 105 -10.85 0.97 5.51
N ASP A 106 -10.86 -0.09 6.31
CA ASP A 106 -9.75 -0.48 7.17
C ASP A 106 -8.78 -1.41 6.43
N PRO A 107 -7.45 -1.20 6.55
CA PRO A 107 -6.44 -2.03 5.92
C PRO A 107 -6.26 -3.34 6.69
N ILE A 108 -6.72 -4.43 6.10
CA ILE A 108 -6.58 -5.79 6.60
C ILE A 108 -5.25 -6.37 6.12
N PRO A 109 -4.35 -6.79 7.02
CA PRO A 109 -3.03 -7.30 6.63
C PRO A 109 -3.14 -8.64 5.91
N LEU A 110 -2.40 -8.76 4.81
CA LEU A 110 -2.21 -10.03 4.10
C LEU A 110 -1.10 -10.85 4.76
N THR A 111 -1.26 -12.17 4.70
CA THR A 111 -0.19 -13.11 5.03
C THR A 111 0.88 -13.13 3.93
N ALA A 112 2.07 -13.63 4.25
CA ALA A 112 3.14 -13.87 3.29
C ALA A 112 2.67 -14.72 2.10
N ALA A 113 1.81 -15.72 2.34
CA ALA A 113 1.25 -16.56 1.30
C ALA A 113 0.26 -15.79 0.41
N ALA A 114 -0.61 -14.97 0.99
CA ALA A 114 -1.59 -14.19 0.22
C ALA A 114 -0.92 -13.11 -0.65
N VAL A 115 0.11 -12.43 -0.13
CA VAL A 115 0.86 -11.46 -0.93
C VAL A 115 1.72 -12.14 -2.01
N PHE A 116 2.25 -13.34 -1.73
CA PHE A 116 2.94 -14.17 -2.72
C PHE A 116 2.00 -14.54 -3.88
N ASP A 117 0.80 -15.03 -3.56
CA ASP A 117 -0.21 -15.41 -4.55
C ASP A 117 -0.60 -14.23 -5.44
N ALA A 118 -0.80 -13.06 -4.84
CA ALA A 118 -1.10 -11.82 -5.56
C ALA A 118 0.04 -11.38 -6.50
N TYR A 119 1.32 -11.53 -6.09
CA TYR A 119 2.48 -11.17 -6.92
C TYR A 119 2.78 -12.19 -8.02
N CYS A 120 2.40 -13.44 -7.81
CA CYS A 120 2.61 -14.53 -8.75
C CYS A 120 1.38 -14.77 -9.64
N THR A 121 0.44 -13.83 -9.70
CA THR A 121 -0.75 -13.90 -10.54
C THR A 121 -0.89 -12.63 -11.36
N ASP A 122 -0.93 -12.76 -12.68
CA ASP A 122 -1.18 -11.67 -13.59
C ASP A 122 -2.61 -11.15 -13.37
N TYR A 123 -2.74 -9.88 -12.99
CA TYR A 123 -4.05 -9.32 -12.62
C TYR A 123 -5.05 -9.28 -13.79
N ALA A 124 -4.57 -9.20 -15.04
CA ALA A 124 -5.42 -9.04 -16.22
C ALA A 124 -5.91 -10.39 -16.75
N THR A 125 -5.05 -11.42 -16.67
CA THR A 125 -5.28 -12.74 -17.28
C THR A 125 -5.51 -13.86 -16.26
N GLY A 126 -5.15 -13.63 -14.99
CA GLY A 126 -5.13 -14.66 -13.95
C GLY A 126 -4.02 -15.70 -14.12
N GLN A 127 -3.09 -15.51 -15.05
CA GLN A 127 -2.02 -16.47 -15.30
C GLN A 127 -0.94 -16.40 -14.22
N LEU A 128 -0.34 -17.54 -13.91
CA LEU A 128 0.76 -17.59 -12.96
C LEU A 128 2.02 -16.94 -13.55
N ILE A 129 2.57 -16.01 -12.79
CA ILE A 129 3.85 -15.35 -13.03
C ILE A 129 4.89 -15.97 -12.07
N PRO A 130 6.09 -16.34 -12.54
CA PRO A 130 7.15 -16.81 -11.65
C PRO A 130 7.52 -15.76 -10.59
N PRO A 131 7.80 -16.17 -9.34
CA PRO A 131 8.20 -15.23 -8.30
C PRO A 131 9.53 -14.55 -8.66
N GLN A 132 9.65 -13.26 -8.31
CA GLN A 132 10.89 -12.51 -8.52
C GLN A 132 12.02 -13.07 -7.61
N PRO A 133 13.17 -13.48 -8.16
CA PRO A 133 14.29 -13.96 -7.36
C PRO A 133 14.79 -12.90 -6.37
N GLY A 134 15.08 -13.32 -5.14
CA GLY A 134 15.63 -12.44 -4.10
C GLY A 134 14.61 -11.58 -3.34
N VAL A 135 13.31 -11.67 -3.68
CA VAL A 135 12.24 -10.93 -2.99
C VAL A 135 11.55 -11.82 -1.95
N HIS A 136 11.58 -11.40 -0.70
CA HIS A 136 10.91 -12.08 0.40
C HIS A 136 9.48 -11.58 0.62
N HIS A 137 8.50 -12.48 0.57
CA HIS A 137 7.12 -12.17 0.92
C HIS A 137 6.95 -12.30 2.44
N ARG A 138 6.37 -11.30 3.09
CA ARG A 138 6.23 -11.22 4.54
C ARG A 138 4.79 -10.93 4.93
N ASP A 139 4.42 -11.39 6.12
CA ASP A 139 3.16 -10.98 6.75
C ASP A 139 3.17 -9.45 6.92
N ALA A 140 2.06 -8.82 6.55
CA ALA A 140 1.89 -7.40 6.81
C ALA A 140 1.69 -7.15 8.31
N PRO A 141 2.32 -6.10 8.87
CA PRO A 141 2.03 -5.70 10.23
C PRO A 141 0.59 -5.17 10.33
N VAL A 142 -0.06 -5.45 11.47
CA VAL A 142 -1.35 -4.87 11.79
C VAL A 142 -1.20 -3.34 11.94
N ILE A 143 -2.08 -2.60 11.27
CA ILE A 143 -2.22 -1.16 11.42
C ILE A 143 -3.45 -0.93 12.29
N HIS A 144 -3.23 -0.66 13.57
CA HIS A 144 -4.33 -0.29 14.46
C HIS A 144 -4.78 1.13 14.13
N ILE A 145 -6.07 1.32 13.88
CA ILE A 145 -6.72 2.62 13.68
C ILE A 145 -7.57 2.91 14.91
#